data_AF-A0A321LWG3-F1
#
_entry.id   AF-A0A321LWG3-F1
#
_cell.length_a   1.000
_cell.length_b   1.000
_cell.length_c   1.000
_cell.angle_alpha   90.00
_cell.angle_beta   90.00
_cell.angle_gamma   90.00
#
_symmetry.space_group_name_H-M   'P 1'
#
loop_
_entity.id
_entity.type
_entity.pdbx_description
1 polymer ?
#
loop_
_entity_poly.entity_id
_entity_poly.type
_entity_poly.pdbx_seq_one_letter_code
_entity_poly.pdbx_strand_id
1 'polypeptide(L)'
;MDAAQAPKKAPMLERAPMLADFAGIQDKDERGRMQVELYKLRAEEYRDRYQDARSVEWNTLFQVYAAYAGLAIAFKYVFEQEGKTHPKLICLLAIAATTVFYAVSRYLNYRVQERLLIFDTTRENYVHQLDAAFHIPEANPGRKVLGDRYFWTFRTHLILSTFTFTILLGYEISKALITNPFPLLICLFLIGCALLEIGLICVPKLPVNRIWYASYGSNLSYQKRFMCYIAGGRPEGSQKINPGCRDKTPPIDNKAIPVPFELYFAEYSDLWGGGVAFVKRSRKSANTLGRMYLITEDQFNDVVLQENSRLVNGQRVLPPLEQMVEQSEFLLPDIKMYGRLLSLGNQDGYPIFTFTNSSDDLETRAPSEAYVKIIIRGIKESYPTMTTGEIGKYLLDLDGIQNQISSEEIKRWIEEVR
;
A
#
# COMPACT_ATOMS: atom_id res chain seq x y z
N MET A 1 43.67 9.41 -24.01
CA MET A 1 43.45 10.53 -23.08
C MET A 1 42.24 11.29 -23.60
N ASP A 2 41.07 10.67 -23.53
CA ASP A 2 40.17 10.62 -22.35
C ASP A 2 39.38 11.91 -22.18
N ALA A 3 38.13 11.88 -22.59
CA ALA A 3 37.03 11.75 -21.64
C ALA A 3 35.73 11.47 -22.41
N ALA A 4 35.29 10.21 -22.36
CA ALA A 4 33.95 9.82 -22.75
C ALA A 4 32.95 10.50 -21.80
N GLN A 5 32.11 11.39 -22.32
CA GLN A 5 30.96 11.92 -21.59
C GLN A 5 29.95 10.78 -21.39
N ALA A 6 29.80 10.38 -20.12
CA ALA A 6 28.81 9.41 -19.69
C ALA A 6 27.38 9.90 -20.04
N PRO A 7 26.45 8.98 -20.39
CA PRO A 7 25.08 9.35 -20.68
C PRO A 7 24.43 9.94 -19.41
N LYS A 8 23.81 11.12 -19.54
CA LYS A 8 22.97 11.73 -18.50
C LYS A 8 21.94 10.69 -18.05
N LYS A 9 22.05 10.25 -16.79
CA LYS A 9 21.06 9.39 -16.13
C LYS A 9 19.67 10.02 -16.30
N ALA A 10 18.69 9.20 -16.71
CA ALA A 10 17.28 9.57 -16.69
C ALA A 10 16.90 10.11 -15.30
N PRO A 11 16.05 11.14 -15.19
CA PRO A 11 15.64 11.65 -13.89
C PRO A 11 14.96 10.53 -13.12
N MET A 12 15.58 10.15 -11.99
CA MET A 12 14.96 9.36 -10.94
C MET A 12 13.63 10.04 -10.61
N LEU A 13 12.52 9.32 -10.74
CA LEU A 13 11.21 9.83 -10.34
C LEU A 13 11.30 10.33 -8.90
N GLU A 14 11.08 11.63 -8.73
CA GLU A 14 10.84 12.23 -7.43
C GLU A 14 9.78 11.40 -6.70
N ARG A 15 10.11 10.98 -5.48
CA ARG A 15 9.15 10.39 -4.54
C ARG A 15 7.92 11.31 -4.50
N ALA A 16 6.72 10.73 -4.48
CA ALA A 16 5.53 11.50 -4.14
C ALA A 16 5.84 12.31 -2.87
N PRO A 17 5.70 13.65 -2.89
CA PRO A 17 6.09 14.47 -1.75
C PRO A 17 5.33 13.98 -0.52
N MET A 18 6.04 13.78 0.60
CA MET A 18 5.39 13.57 1.89
C MET A 18 4.49 14.79 2.14
N LEU A 19 3.19 14.52 2.14
CA LEU A 19 2.16 15.43 2.60
C LEU A 19 2.44 15.75 4.07
N ALA A 20 2.70 17.02 4.38
CA ALA A 20 2.88 17.45 5.75
C ALA A 20 1.55 17.36 6.50
N ASP A 21 1.58 16.74 7.68
CA ASP A 21 0.46 16.63 8.61
C ASP A 21 0.19 18.00 9.26
N PHE A 22 -1.05 18.46 9.15
CA PHE A 22 -1.49 19.75 9.66
C PHE A 22 -2.88 19.66 10.32
N ALA A 23 -3.22 18.52 10.91
CA ALA A 23 -4.47 18.36 11.67
C ALA A 23 -4.43 19.22 12.96
N GLY A 24 -5.26 20.26 13.04
CA GLY A 24 -5.49 21.00 14.29
C GLY A 24 -5.74 22.52 14.22
N ILE A 25 -5.91 23.13 13.06
CA ILE A 25 -6.09 24.60 12.96
C ILE A 25 -7.58 24.94 12.91
N GLN A 26 -8.05 25.71 13.90
CA GLN A 26 -9.43 26.21 13.95
C GLN A 26 -9.70 27.19 12.79
N ASP A 27 -10.89 27.03 12.20
CA ASP A 27 -11.46 27.74 11.03
C ASP A 27 -11.45 29.29 11.10
N LYS A 28 -11.03 29.88 12.22
CA LYS A 28 -11.07 31.33 12.44
C LYS A 28 -9.75 32.06 12.19
N ASP A 29 -8.62 31.34 12.11
CA ASP A 29 -7.30 31.95 11.92
C ASP A 29 -6.88 32.02 10.44
N GLU A 30 -6.19 33.10 10.08
CA GLU A 30 -5.61 33.36 8.74
C GLU A 30 -4.80 32.16 8.18
N ARG A 31 -4.22 31.39 9.09
CA ARG A 31 -3.48 30.15 8.84
C ARG A 31 -4.34 29.02 8.27
N GLY A 32 -5.59 28.88 8.74
CA GLY A 32 -6.53 27.87 8.23
C GLY A 32 -6.99 28.19 6.81
N ARG A 33 -7.21 29.47 6.49
CA ARG A 33 -7.54 29.90 5.12
C ARG A 33 -6.40 29.67 4.14
N MET A 34 -5.16 29.98 4.54
CA MET A 34 -3.97 29.69 3.72
C MET A 34 -3.80 28.19 3.48
N GLN A 35 -4.12 27.35 4.46
CA GLN A 35 -4.03 25.89 4.34
C GLN A 35 -5.08 25.33 3.37
N VAL A 36 -6.33 25.81 3.46
CA VAL A 36 -7.38 25.44 2.51
C VAL A 36 -7.00 25.82 1.09
N GLU A 37 -6.50 27.05 0.89
CA GLU A 37 -6.03 27.50 -0.43
C GLU A 37 -4.86 26.66 -0.94
N LEU A 38 -3.90 26.30 -0.08
CA LEU A 38 -2.81 25.40 -0.45
C LEU A 38 -3.32 24.03 -0.90
N TYR A 39 -4.31 23.46 -0.22
CA TYR A 39 -4.87 22.15 -0.55
C TYR A 39 -5.66 22.18 -1.86
N LYS A 40 -6.42 23.25 -2.10
CA LYS A 40 -7.06 23.48 -3.41
C LYS A 40 -6.04 23.57 -4.53
N LEU A 41 -5.00 24.39 -4.34
CA LEU A 41 -3.92 24.55 -5.32
C LEU A 41 -3.20 23.22 -5.59
N ARG A 42 -2.95 22.40 -4.56
CA ARG A 42 -2.36 21.06 -4.75
C ARG A 42 -3.31 20.12 -5.47
N ALA A 43 -4.59 20.09 -5.11
CA ALA A 43 -5.58 19.27 -5.80
C ALA A 43 -5.70 19.66 -7.29
N GLU A 44 -5.67 20.96 -7.59
CA GLU A 44 -5.63 21.49 -8.96
C GLU A 44 -4.32 21.11 -9.67
N GLU A 45 -3.17 21.27 -9.04
CA GLU A 45 -1.87 20.87 -9.61
C GLU A 45 -1.86 19.38 -10.00
N TYR A 46 -2.37 18.50 -9.15
CA TYR A 46 -2.44 17.06 -9.45
C TYR A 46 -3.51 16.74 -10.51
N ARG A 47 -4.58 17.52 -10.58
CA ARG A 47 -5.56 17.43 -11.67
C ARG A 47 -4.92 17.81 -13.01
N ASP A 48 -4.12 18.88 -13.04
CA ASP A 48 -3.45 19.34 -14.26
C ASP A 48 -2.38 18.33 -14.69
N ARG A 49 -1.56 17.83 -13.76
CA ARG A 49 -0.60 16.74 -14.02
C ARG A 49 -1.29 15.47 -14.54
N TYR A 50 -2.48 15.16 -14.03
CA TYR A 50 -3.30 14.06 -14.55
C TYR A 50 -3.73 14.32 -16.00
N GLN A 51 -4.22 15.52 -16.32
CA GLN A 51 -4.61 15.89 -17.68
C GLN A 51 -3.42 15.88 -18.66
N ASP A 52 -2.25 16.34 -18.22
CA ASP A 52 -1.01 16.28 -18.99
C ASP A 52 -0.59 14.84 -19.26
N ALA A 53 -0.62 13.97 -18.24
CA ALA A 53 -0.32 12.56 -18.39
C ALA A 53 -1.32 11.86 -19.34
N ARG A 54 -2.61 12.26 -19.36
CA ARG A 54 -3.59 11.76 -20.33
C ARG A 54 -3.25 12.19 -21.75
N SER A 55 -2.78 13.42 -21.95
CA SER A 55 -2.31 13.87 -23.26
C SER A 55 -1.10 13.05 -23.72
N VAL A 56 -0.16 12.74 -22.81
CA VAL A 56 0.98 11.86 -23.09
C VAL A 56 0.53 10.44 -23.44
N GLU A 57 -0.48 9.88 -22.76
CA GLU A 57 -1.06 8.56 -23.09
C GLU A 57 -1.55 8.50 -24.53
N TRP A 58 -2.33 9.49 -24.97
CA TRP A 58 -2.86 9.56 -26.33
C TRP A 58 -1.77 9.80 -27.37
N ASN A 59 -0.82 10.69 -27.10
CA ASN A 59 0.31 10.94 -28.00
C ASN A 59 1.17 9.68 -28.16
N THR A 60 1.42 8.96 -27.07
CA THR A 60 2.15 7.69 -27.08
C THR A 60 1.41 6.65 -27.92
N LEU A 61 0.09 6.50 -27.71
CA LEU A 61 -0.74 5.61 -28.51
C LEU A 61 -0.60 5.91 -30.00
N PHE A 62 -0.79 7.16 -30.40
CA PHE A 62 -0.68 7.57 -31.80
C PHE A 62 0.71 7.30 -32.39
N GLN A 63 1.77 7.69 -31.67
CA GLN A 63 3.15 7.50 -32.12
C GLN A 63 3.51 6.01 -32.28
N VAL A 64 3.01 5.15 -31.39
CA VAL A 64 3.20 3.70 -31.47
C VAL A 64 2.58 3.14 -32.76
N TYR A 65 1.34 3.50 -33.09
CA TYR A 65 0.72 3.01 -34.34
C TYR A 65 1.32 3.63 -35.60
N ALA A 66 1.69 4.91 -35.55
CA ALA A 66 2.41 5.56 -36.65
C ALA A 66 3.77 4.86 -36.92
N ALA A 67 4.48 4.46 -35.86
CA ALA A 67 5.72 3.72 -35.97
C ALA A 67 5.52 2.30 -36.52
N TYR A 68 4.47 1.57 -36.11
CA TYR A 68 4.12 0.29 -36.73
C TYR A 68 3.83 0.43 -38.24
N ALA A 69 3.10 1.47 -38.64
CA ALA A 69 2.85 1.76 -40.05
C ALA A 69 4.16 2.09 -40.80
N GLY A 70 5.03 2.91 -40.20
CA GLY A 70 6.34 3.25 -40.75
C GLY A 70 7.24 2.02 -40.93
N LEU A 71 7.31 1.14 -39.92
CA LEU A 71 8.02 -0.13 -39.99
C LEU A 71 7.48 -1.01 -41.14
N ALA A 72 6.17 -1.16 -41.23
CA ALA A 72 5.54 -1.96 -42.29
C ALA A 72 5.87 -1.42 -43.71
N ILE A 73 5.82 -0.09 -43.91
CA ILE A 73 6.17 0.55 -45.18
C ILE A 73 7.66 0.36 -45.50
N ALA A 74 8.54 0.60 -44.52
CA ALA A 74 9.98 0.45 -44.69
C ALA A 74 10.36 -0.99 -45.08
N PHE A 75 9.80 -1.99 -44.38
CA PHE A 75 10.04 -3.38 -44.70
C PHE A 75 9.46 -3.80 -46.05
N LYS A 76 8.26 -3.32 -46.41
CA LYS A 76 7.68 -3.55 -47.73
C LYS A 76 8.59 -3.00 -48.84
N TYR A 77 9.06 -1.77 -48.71
CA TYR A 77 9.95 -1.15 -49.69
C TYR A 77 11.29 -1.89 -49.83
N VAL A 78 11.89 -2.30 -48.72
CA VAL A 78 13.16 -3.07 -48.72
C VAL A 78 12.96 -4.47 -49.32
N PHE A 79 11.81 -5.09 -49.11
CA PHE A 79 11.49 -6.40 -49.67
C PHE A 79 11.21 -6.36 -51.19
N GLU A 80 10.66 -5.25 -51.69
CA GLU A 80 10.38 -5.03 -53.12
C GLU A 80 11.62 -4.66 -53.95
N GLN A 81 12.73 -4.29 -53.31
CA GLN A 81 14.01 -4.04 -53.99
C GLN A 81 14.65 -5.37 -54.42
N GLU A 82 14.43 -5.77 -55.68
CA GLU A 82 14.99 -7.00 -56.25
C GLU A 82 16.53 -6.99 -56.24
N GLY A 83 17.13 -8.08 -55.72
CA GLY A 83 18.51 -8.47 -56.02
C GLY A 83 19.64 -7.99 -55.09
N LYS A 84 19.39 -7.21 -54.03
CA LYS A 84 20.48 -6.66 -53.18
C LYS A 84 20.56 -7.17 -51.74
N THR A 85 19.57 -7.91 -51.25
CA THR A 85 19.48 -8.24 -49.81
C THR A 85 18.97 -9.66 -49.56
N HIS A 86 19.55 -10.35 -48.57
CA HIS A 86 19.12 -11.68 -48.15
C HIS A 86 17.71 -11.61 -47.51
N PRO A 87 16.67 -12.22 -48.11
CA PRO A 87 15.28 -12.06 -47.65
C PRO A 87 15.04 -12.58 -46.23
N LYS A 88 15.78 -13.61 -45.80
CA LYS A 88 15.73 -14.14 -44.43
C LYS A 88 16.27 -13.15 -43.39
N LEU A 89 17.33 -12.41 -43.72
CA LEU A 89 17.93 -11.42 -42.82
C LEU A 89 16.98 -10.24 -42.61
N ILE A 90 16.33 -9.77 -43.67
CA ILE A 90 15.32 -8.69 -43.60
C ILE A 90 14.18 -9.12 -42.69
N CYS A 91 13.65 -10.33 -42.85
CA CYS A 91 12.56 -10.82 -42.00
C CYS A 91 12.98 -10.94 -40.53
N LEU A 92 14.20 -11.40 -40.25
CA LEU A 92 14.69 -11.52 -38.88
C LEU A 92 14.87 -10.15 -38.21
N LEU A 93 15.33 -9.15 -38.96
CA LEU A 93 15.41 -7.76 -38.50
C LEU A 93 14.01 -7.15 -38.27
N ALA A 94 13.03 -7.49 -39.11
CA ALA A 94 11.64 -7.07 -38.93
C ALA A 94 11.04 -7.63 -37.64
N ILE A 95 11.21 -8.94 -37.43
CA ILE A 95 10.74 -9.63 -36.22
C ILE A 95 11.36 -8.99 -34.97
N ALA A 96 12.67 -8.75 -34.98
CA ALA A 96 13.38 -8.13 -33.86
C ALA A 96 12.88 -6.70 -33.60
N ALA A 97 12.75 -5.87 -34.64
CA ALA A 97 12.28 -4.50 -34.53
C ALA A 97 10.84 -4.44 -33.99
N THR A 98 9.93 -5.23 -34.56
CA THR A 98 8.52 -5.34 -34.15
C THR A 98 8.39 -5.79 -32.69
N THR A 99 9.22 -6.74 -32.25
CA THR A 99 9.23 -7.24 -30.86
C THR A 99 9.76 -6.21 -29.86
N VAL A 100 10.88 -5.56 -30.17
CA VAL A 100 11.43 -4.50 -29.32
C VAL A 100 10.43 -3.35 -29.19
N PHE A 101 9.80 -2.97 -30.30
CA PHE A 101 8.82 -1.89 -30.32
C PHE A 101 7.57 -2.21 -29.49
N TYR A 102 7.07 -3.45 -29.58
CA TYR A 102 6.01 -3.94 -28.71
C TYR A 102 6.41 -3.85 -27.23
N ALA A 103 7.59 -4.35 -26.85
CA ALA A 103 8.05 -4.33 -25.46
C ALA A 103 8.20 -2.89 -24.92
N VAL A 104 8.78 -1.97 -25.71
CA VAL A 104 8.92 -0.55 -25.35
C VAL A 104 7.55 0.11 -25.18
N SER A 105 6.63 -0.13 -26.12
CA SER A 105 5.25 0.37 -26.03
C SER A 105 4.54 -0.14 -24.77
N ARG A 106 4.68 -1.43 -24.46
CA ARG A 106 4.11 -2.04 -23.24
C ARG A 106 4.65 -1.39 -21.98
N TYR A 107 5.97 -1.19 -21.90
CA TYR A 107 6.61 -0.52 -20.77
C TYR A 107 6.11 0.92 -20.60
N LEU A 108 6.08 1.70 -21.68
CA LEU A 108 5.68 3.10 -21.62
C LEU A 108 4.21 3.25 -21.20
N ASN A 109 3.31 2.42 -21.74
CA ASN A 109 1.91 2.37 -21.34
C ASN A 109 1.75 2.03 -19.85
N TYR A 110 2.49 1.04 -19.36
CA TYR A 110 2.47 0.69 -17.93
C TYR A 110 2.88 1.89 -17.05
N ARG A 111 3.97 2.58 -17.41
CA ARG A 111 4.47 3.74 -16.66
C ARG A 111 3.52 4.94 -16.69
N VAL A 112 2.87 5.19 -17.83
CA VAL A 112 1.88 6.26 -17.94
C VAL A 112 0.65 5.97 -17.08
N GLN A 113 0.15 4.73 -17.10
CA GLN A 113 -0.98 4.32 -16.25
C GLN A 113 -0.65 4.40 -14.76
N GLU A 114 0.53 3.94 -14.35
CA GLU A 114 0.99 4.06 -12.96
C GLU A 114 0.98 5.52 -12.49
N ARG A 115 1.44 6.47 -13.33
CA ARG A 115 1.41 7.90 -13.01
C ARG A 115 0.00 8.48 -12.93
N LEU A 116 -0.88 8.11 -13.87
CA LEU A 116 -2.28 8.54 -13.87
C LEU A 116 -2.96 8.13 -12.57
N LEU A 117 -2.74 6.89 -12.14
CA LEU A 117 -3.26 6.33 -10.91
C LEU A 117 -2.73 7.09 -9.68
N ILE A 118 -1.42 7.36 -9.62
CA ILE A 118 -0.81 8.15 -8.54
C ILE A 118 -1.42 9.54 -8.47
N PHE A 119 -1.55 10.24 -9.60
CA PHE A 119 -2.07 11.61 -9.63
C PHE A 119 -3.54 11.67 -9.21
N ASP A 120 -4.36 10.73 -9.67
CA ASP A 120 -5.77 10.70 -9.29
C ASP A 120 -5.96 10.37 -7.80
N THR A 121 -5.30 9.32 -7.29
CA THR A 121 -5.37 9.00 -5.85
C THR A 121 -4.84 10.13 -4.98
N THR A 122 -3.75 10.78 -5.40
CA THR A 122 -3.18 11.91 -4.64
C THR A 122 -4.15 13.09 -4.62
N ARG A 123 -4.77 13.43 -5.76
CA ARG A 123 -5.80 14.46 -5.86
C ARG A 123 -7.01 14.13 -4.96
N GLU A 124 -7.50 12.89 -5.01
CA GLU A 124 -8.63 12.45 -4.18
C GLU A 124 -8.32 12.59 -2.69
N ASN A 125 -7.09 12.28 -2.25
CA ASN A 125 -6.68 12.49 -0.86
C ASN A 125 -6.74 13.97 -0.44
N TYR A 126 -6.25 14.90 -1.28
CA TYR A 126 -6.34 16.34 -0.99
C TYR A 126 -7.80 16.81 -0.91
N VAL A 127 -8.65 16.34 -1.83
CA VAL A 127 -10.08 16.68 -1.84
C VAL A 127 -10.79 16.11 -0.61
N HIS A 128 -10.50 14.87 -0.22
CA HIS A 128 -11.09 14.27 0.96
C HIS A 128 -10.68 14.99 2.25
N GLN A 129 -9.42 15.42 2.36
CA GLN A 129 -8.96 16.23 3.49
C GLN A 129 -9.65 17.61 3.53
N LEU A 130 -9.95 18.23 2.38
CA LEU A 130 -10.76 19.44 2.29
C LEU A 130 -12.22 19.20 2.72
N ASP A 131 -12.85 18.15 2.20
CA ASP A 131 -14.24 17.80 2.52
C ASP A 131 -14.39 17.53 4.03
N ALA A 132 -13.43 16.81 4.63
CA ALA A 132 -13.37 16.55 6.07
C ALA A 132 -13.19 17.84 6.90
N ALA A 133 -12.33 18.77 6.47
CA ALA A 133 -12.13 20.04 7.16
C ALA A 133 -13.42 20.89 7.21
N PHE A 134 -14.18 20.89 6.11
CA PHE A 134 -15.41 21.67 6.00
C PHE A 134 -16.68 20.91 6.40
N HIS A 135 -16.56 19.67 6.89
CA HIS A 135 -17.70 18.79 7.21
C HIS A 135 -18.70 18.69 6.04
N ILE A 136 -18.19 18.76 4.80
CA ILE A 136 -19.01 18.67 3.60
C ILE A 136 -19.41 17.20 3.49
N PRO A 137 -20.72 16.86 3.50
CA PRO A 137 -21.14 15.49 3.35
C PRO A 137 -20.65 14.92 2.03
N GLU A 138 -20.12 13.71 2.05
CA GLU A 138 -19.68 13.02 0.84
C GLU A 138 -20.81 13.03 -0.21
N ALA A 139 -20.48 13.50 -1.41
CA ALA A 139 -21.46 13.66 -2.47
C ALA A 139 -21.90 12.30 -3.04
N ASN A 140 -22.87 11.61 -2.40
CA ASN A 140 -23.67 10.45 -2.85
C ASN A 140 -22.87 9.21 -3.37
N PRO A 141 -23.40 7.97 -3.35
CA PRO A 141 -22.64 6.72 -3.61
C PRO A 141 -22.27 6.49 -5.09
N GLY A 142 -22.32 7.55 -5.91
CA GLY A 142 -21.95 7.54 -7.32
C GLY A 142 -20.47 7.82 -7.61
N ARG A 143 -19.70 8.31 -6.62
CA ARG A 143 -18.23 8.21 -6.66
C ARG A 143 -17.85 6.75 -6.41
N LYS A 144 -18.17 5.86 -7.37
CA LYS A 144 -17.33 4.68 -7.53
C LYS A 144 -15.92 5.22 -7.65
N VAL A 145 -15.04 4.78 -6.75
CA VAL A 145 -13.59 4.89 -6.87
C VAL A 145 -13.31 4.83 -8.36
N LEU A 146 -12.68 5.87 -8.89
CA LEU A 146 -12.39 6.00 -10.32
C LEU A 146 -11.58 4.81 -10.89
N GLY A 147 -11.13 3.92 -10.00
CA GLY A 147 -10.35 2.72 -10.18
C GLY A 147 -10.84 1.67 -11.17
N ASP A 148 -12.07 1.71 -11.73
CA ASP A 148 -12.47 0.74 -12.76
C ASP A 148 -12.70 1.33 -14.16
N ARG A 149 -13.06 2.62 -14.28
CA ARG A 149 -13.37 3.20 -15.61
C ARG A 149 -12.12 3.51 -16.43
N TYR A 150 -11.01 3.84 -15.79
CA TYR A 150 -9.80 4.27 -16.49
C TYR A 150 -8.91 3.14 -16.99
N PHE A 151 -9.12 1.91 -16.51
CA PHE A 151 -8.46 0.73 -17.08
C PHE A 151 -8.94 0.38 -18.49
N TRP A 152 -10.06 0.94 -18.96
CA TRP A 152 -10.54 0.63 -20.30
C TRP A 152 -9.60 1.12 -21.39
N THR A 153 -8.95 2.28 -21.25
CA THR A 153 -7.98 2.76 -22.28
C THR A 153 -6.73 1.89 -22.29
N PHE A 154 -6.21 1.52 -21.12
CA PHE A 154 -5.08 0.58 -21.02
C PHE A 154 -5.41 -0.81 -21.57
N ARG A 155 -6.58 -1.37 -21.22
CA ARG A 155 -7.04 -2.68 -21.71
C ARG A 155 -7.23 -2.65 -23.23
N THR A 156 -7.86 -1.59 -23.74
CA THR A 156 -8.04 -1.39 -25.18
C THR A 156 -6.68 -1.32 -25.89
N HIS A 157 -5.72 -0.57 -25.35
CA HIS A 157 -4.37 -0.49 -25.91
C HIS A 157 -3.65 -1.84 -25.83
N LEU A 158 -3.72 -2.54 -24.71
CA LEU A 158 -3.15 -3.88 -24.55
C LEU A 158 -3.68 -4.84 -25.61
N ILE A 159 -5.00 -4.88 -25.79
CA ILE A 159 -5.66 -5.75 -26.76
C ILE A 159 -5.21 -5.39 -28.19
N LEU A 160 -5.36 -4.13 -28.58
CA LEU A 160 -5.03 -3.69 -29.94
C LEU A 160 -3.54 -3.88 -30.25
N SER A 161 -2.64 -3.48 -29.35
CA SER A 161 -1.19 -3.61 -29.57
C SER A 161 -0.74 -5.07 -29.65
N THR A 162 -1.30 -5.95 -28.81
CA THR A 162 -0.98 -7.38 -28.83
C THR A 162 -1.51 -8.04 -30.11
N PHE A 163 -2.71 -7.64 -30.56
CA PHE A 163 -3.28 -8.11 -31.81
C PHE A 163 -2.46 -7.66 -33.02
N THR A 164 -2.12 -6.37 -33.11
CA THR A 164 -1.27 -5.82 -34.18
C THR A 164 0.11 -6.48 -34.20
N PHE A 165 0.74 -6.65 -33.03
CA PHE A 165 2.01 -7.35 -32.90
C PHE A 165 1.93 -8.79 -33.41
N THR A 166 0.91 -9.55 -32.98
CA THR A 166 0.74 -10.96 -33.37
C THR A 166 0.52 -11.11 -34.88
N ILE A 167 -0.26 -10.21 -35.49
CA ILE A 167 -0.51 -10.21 -36.94
C ILE A 167 0.76 -9.87 -37.72
N LEU A 168 1.47 -8.81 -37.35
CA LEU A 168 2.70 -8.39 -38.04
C LEU A 168 3.76 -9.49 -37.95
N LEU A 169 3.93 -10.07 -36.76
CA LEU A 169 4.86 -11.18 -36.54
C LEU A 169 4.50 -12.40 -37.39
N GLY A 170 3.22 -12.73 -37.52
CA GLY A 170 2.74 -13.80 -38.39
C GLY A 170 2.99 -13.54 -39.87
N TYR A 171 2.76 -12.31 -40.32
CA TYR A 171 3.06 -11.90 -41.70
C TYR A 171 4.56 -12.05 -42.00
N GLU A 172 5.43 -11.53 -41.14
CA GLU A 172 6.89 -11.57 -41.31
C GLU A 172 7.42 -13.02 -41.32
N ILE A 173 6.95 -13.88 -40.41
CA ILE A 173 7.39 -15.27 -40.35
C ILE A 173 6.87 -16.08 -41.55
N SER A 174 5.63 -15.82 -42.01
CA SER A 174 5.06 -16.50 -43.20
C SER A 174 5.88 -16.25 -44.47
N LYS A 175 6.53 -15.08 -44.57
CA LYS A 175 7.42 -14.73 -45.68
C LYS A 175 8.81 -15.36 -45.58
N ALA A 176 9.26 -15.69 -44.37
CA ALA A 176 10.65 -16.06 -44.10
C ALA A 176 10.92 -17.57 -44.11
N LEU A 177 9.97 -18.39 -43.62
CA LEU A 177 10.34 -19.70 -43.06
C LEU A 177 9.44 -20.89 -43.41
N ILE A 178 8.21 -20.72 -43.91
CA ILE A 178 7.25 -21.84 -43.93
C ILE A 178 6.38 -21.90 -45.20
N THR A 179 6.29 -23.09 -45.82
CA THR A 179 5.42 -23.41 -46.97
C THR A 179 3.96 -23.70 -46.56
N ASN A 180 3.68 -24.10 -45.31
CA ASN A 180 2.34 -24.30 -44.76
C ASN A 180 2.06 -23.41 -43.52
N PRO A 181 1.23 -22.37 -43.61
CA PRO A 181 1.08 -21.36 -42.55
C PRO A 181 0.26 -21.80 -41.33
N PHE A 182 -0.49 -22.90 -41.39
CA PHE A 182 -1.46 -23.28 -40.35
C PHE A 182 -0.87 -23.51 -38.94
N PRO A 183 0.21 -24.31 -38.76
CA PRO A 183 0.77 -24.57 -37.43
C PRO A 183 1.36 -23.32 -36.78
N LEU A 184 1.91 -22.42 -37.61
CA LEU A 184 2.47 -21.15 -37.18
C LEU A 184 1.38 -20.20 -36.67
N LEU A 185 0.26 -20.10 -37.37
CA LEU A 185 -0.88 -19.28 -36.97
C LEU A 185 -1.41 -19.69 -35.59
N ILE A 186 -1.48 -21.00 -35.30
CA ILE A 186 -1.89 -21.53 -34.00
C ILE A 186 -0.89 -21.15 -32.91
N CYS A 187 0.42 -21.33 -33.15
CA CYS A 187 1.45 -20.97 -32.16
C CYS A 187 1.44 -19.46 -31.85
N LEU A 188 1.31 -18.62 -32.88
CA LEU A 188 1.24 -17.16 -32.71
C LEU A 188 -0.02 -16.72 -31.97
N PHE A 189 -1.16 -17.35 -32.25
CA PHE A 189 -2.39 -17.12 -31.50
C PHE A 189 -2.20 -17.42 -30.01
N LEU A 190 -1.60 -18.57 -29.68
CA LEU A 190 -1.33 -18.96 -28.29
C LEU A 190 -0.35 -17.99 -27.59
N ILE A 191 0.70 -17.55 -28.29
CA ILE A 191 1.63 -16.52 -27.76
C ILE A 191 0.91 -15.19 -27.55
N GLY A 192 0.06 -14.78 -28.48
CA GLY A 192 -0.77 -13.58 -28.35
C GLY A 192 -1.70 -13.66 -27.14
N CYS A 193 -2.36 -14.80 -26.92
CA CYS A 193 -3.17 -15.06 -25.73
C CYS A 193 -2.35 -14.98 -24.44
N ALA A 194 -1.18 -15.62 -24.38
CA ALA A 194 -0.32 -15.60 -23.20
C ALA A 194 0.20 -14.18 -22.89
N LEU A 195 0.60 -13.42 -23.90
CA LEU A 195 1.02 -12.02 -23.73
C LEU A 195 -0.13 -11.13 -23.25
N LEU A 196 -1.36 -11.41 -23.69
CA LEU A 196 -2.55 -10.70 -23.26
C LEU A 196 -2.89 -11.02 -21.80
N GLU A 197 -2.83 -12.29 -21.39
CA GLU A 197 -2.99 -12.69 -20.00
C GLU A 197 -1.92 -12.07 -19.08
N ILE A 198 -0.64 -12.17 -19.45
CA ILE A 198 0.46 -11.54 -18.71
C ILE A 198 0.24 -10.02 -18.63
N GLY A 199 -0.16 -9.40 -19.74
CA GLY A 199 -0.44 -7.97 -19.79
C GLY A 199 -1.62 -7.52 -18.91
N LEU A 200 -2.62 -8.39 -18.71
CA LEU A 200 -3.76 -8.16 -17.81
C LEU A 200 -3.38 -8.40 -16.34
N ILE A 201 -2.46 -9.32 -16.05
CA ILE A 201 -1.93 -9.55 -14.69
C ILE A 201 -1.00 -8.41 -14.27
N CYS A 202 -0.17 -7.93 -15.20
CA CYS A 202 0.78 -6.83 -14.97
C CYS A 202 0.14 -5.44 -15.07
N VAL A 203 -1.17 -5.30 -14.87
CA VAL A 203 -1.83 -4.00 -14.74
C VAL A 203 -1.26 -3.29 -13.49
N PRO A 204 -0.85 -2.01 -13.57
CA PRO A 204 -0.41 -1.28 -12.39
C PRO A 204 -1.57 -1.21 -11.39
N LYS A 205 -1.38 -1.84 -10.24
CA LYS A 205 -2.33 -1.77 -9.12
C LYS A 205 -2.22 -0.41 -8.43
N LEU A 206 -3.28 0.02 -7.74
CA LEU A 206 -3.30 1.24 -6.93
C LEU A 206 -1.99 1.37 -6.14
N PRO A 207 -1.36 2.56 -6.17
CA PRO A 207 -0.02 2.71 -5.68
C PRO A 207 -0.11 2.68 -4.16
N VAL A 208 0.15 1.49 -3.60
CA VAL A 208 0.16 1.20 -2.18
C VAL A 208 -1.23 1.35 -1.53
N ASN A 209 -1.96 0.23 -1.44
CA ASN A 209 -3.07 0.12 -0.51
C ASN A 209 -2.54 0.39 0.90
N ARG A 210 -2.99 1.49 1.51
CA ARG A 210 -2.63 1.87 2.87
C ARG A 210 -3.76 1.55 3.80
N ILE A 211 -3.38 1.29 5.04
CA ILE A 211 -4.31 1.05 6.12
C ILE A 211 -3.86 1.79 7.38
N TRP A 212 -4.81 2.03 8.26
CA TRP A 212 -4.53 2.38 9.64
C TRP A 212 -4.42 1.10 10.47
N TYR A 213 -3.22 0.78 10.97
CA TYR A 213 -3.07 -0.27 11.98
C TYR A 213 -3.28 0.32 13.37
N ALA A 214 -4.41 0.01 14.01
CA ALA A 214 -4.74 0.44 15.37
C ALA A 214 -4.18 -0.54 16.41
N SER A 215 -3.21 -0.08 17.21
CA SER A 215 -2.69 -0.81 18.35
C SER A 215 -3.29 -0.33 19.67
N TYR A 216 -3.49 -1.27 20.59
CA TYR A 216 -3.98 -1.04 21.95
C TYR A 216 -3.02 -1.59 23.04
N GLY A 217 -1.88 -2.18 22.63
CA GLY A 217 -0.94 -2.86 23.51
C GLY A 217 0.45 -2.22 23.48
N SER A 218 1.51 -3.03 23.53
CA SER A 218 2.89 -2.49 23.55
C SER A 218 3.25 -1.61 22.35
N ASN A 219 2.62 -1.83 21.19
CA ASN A 219 2.85 -1.01 20.00
C ASN A 219 2.22 0.40 20.11
N LEU A 220 1.57 0.77 21.23
CA LEU A 220 1.26 2.17 21.56
C LEU A 220 2.53 3.03 21.61
N SER A 221 3.65 2.49 22.13
CA SER A 221 4.92 3.21 22.13
C SER A 221 5.56 3.12 20.75
N TYR A 222 5.68 4.27 20.11
CA TYR A 222 6.11 4.36 18.71
C TYR A 222 7.60 4.07 18.57
N GLN A 223 8.45 4.84 19.24
CA GLN A 223 9.90 4.73 19.09
C GLN A 223 10.46 3.48 19.77
N LYS A 224 9.95 3.13 20.96
CA LYS A 224 10.51 2.03 21.77
C LYS A 224 9.99 0.66 21.37
N ARG A 225 8.83 0.58 20.69
CA ARG A 225 8.24 -0.69 20.29
C ARG A 225 7.86 -0.75 18.82
N PHE A 226 6.92 0.06 18.36
CA PHE A 226 6.35 -0.13 17.02
C PHE A 226 7.39 0.04 15.90
N MET A 227 8.32 0.99 16.04
CA MET A 227 9.42 1.17 15.07
C MET A 227 10.36 -0.04 14.99
N CYS A 228 10.45 -0.89 16.01
CA CYS A 228 11.20 -2.16 15.90
C CYS A 228 10.53 -3.14 14.94
N TYR A 229 9.20 -3.12 14.81
CA TYR A 229 8.50 -3.94 13.80
C TYR A 229 8.75 -3.41 12.39
N ILE A 230 8.83 -2.09 12.21
CA ILE A 230 9.05 -1.46 10.91
C ILE A 230 10.52 -1.53 10.49
N ALA A 231 11.42 -0.89 11.24
CA ALA A 231 12.83 -0.78 10.88
C ALA A 231 13.65 -2.05 11.21
N GLY A 232 13.13 -2.91 12.09
CA GLY A 232 13.89 -3.95 12.76
C GLY A 232 14.66 -3.40 13.96
N GLY A 233 15.15 -4.29 14.81
CA GLY A 233 15.92 -3.91 15.99
C GLY A 233 15.51 -4.66 17.24
N ARG A 234 16.14 -4.30 18.35
CA ARG A 234 15.85 -4.90 19.66
C ARG A 234 15.00 -3.92 20.48
N PRO A 235 13.76 -4.29 20.85
CA PRO A 235 12.97 -3.47 21.76
C PRO A 235 13.66 -3.37 23.13
N GLU A 236 13.45 -2.26 23.82
CA GLU A 236 13.98 -2.08 25.17
C GLU A 236 13.42 -3.13 26.13
N GLY A 237 14.30 -3.81 26.88
CA GLY A 237 13.93 -4.90 27.78
C GLY A 237 13.76 -6.28 27.11
N SER A 238 13.87 -6.38 25.78
CA SER A 238 13.72 -7.64 25.04
C SER A 238 15.05 -8.33 24.75
N GLN A 239 15.10 -9.67 24.88
CA GLN A 239 16.19 -10.49 24.34
C GLN A 239 16.01 -10.80 22.84
N LYS A 240 14.77 -10.75 22.33
CA LYS A 240 14.40 -11.06 20.95
C LYS A 240 14.60 -9.85 20.04
N ILE A 241 15.17 -10.09 18.87
CA ILE A 241 15.37 -9.08 17.82
C ILE A 241 14.22 -9.19 16.82
N ASN A 242 13.58 -8.07 16.52
CA ASN A 242 12.62 -7.95 15.43
C ASN A 242 13.38 -7.85 14.10
N PRO A 243 13.04 -8.67 13.08
CA PRO A 243 13.68 -8.59 11.76
C PRO A 243 13.37 -7.26 11.04
N GLY A 244 12.23 -6.64 11.35
CA GLY A 244 11.71 -5.49 10.63
C GLY A 244 10.84 -5.90 9.43
N CYS A 245 10.10 -4.93 8.90
CA CYS A 245 9.37 -5.07 7.64
C CYS A 245 10.34 -5.10 6.45
N ARG A 246 9.86 -5.62 5.31
CA ARG A 246 10.56 -5.54 4.02
C ARG A 246 10.72 -4.09 3.59
N ASP A 247 9.63 -3.32 3.70
CA ASP A 247 9.63 -1.87 3.58
C ASP A 247 9.82 -1.25 4.97
N LYS A 248 11.00 -0.67 5.19
CA LYS A 248 11.40 -0.06 6.47
C LYS A 248 11.08 1.43 6.55
N THR A 249 10.35 1.99 5.58
CA THR A 249 9.91 3.38 5.66
C THR A 249 9.03 3.58 6.91
N PRO A 250 9.25 4.64 7.70
CA PRO A 250 8.42 4.90 8.86
C PRO A 250 6.94 5.07 8.49
N PRO A 251 6.01 4.82 9.43
CA PRO A 251 4.61 5.17 9.25
C PRO A 251 4.48 6.63 8.82
N ILE A 252 3.56 6.85 7.89
CA ILE A 252 3.41 8.15 7.24
C ILE A 252 2.71 9.13 8.17
N ASP A 253 1.84 8.59 9.02
CA ASP A 253 1.09 9.33 10.02
C ASP A 253 0.78 8.39 11.20
N ASN A 254 0.47 8.96 12.36
CA ASN A 254 0.02 8.24 13.54
C ASN A 254 -0.91 9.11 14.40
N LYS A 255 -1.99 8.53 14.91
CA LYS A 255 -3.03 9.26 15.68
C LYS A 255 -3.54 8.44 16.84
N ALA A 256 -3.98 9.11 17.90
CA ALA A 256 -4.77 8.48 18.95
C ALA A 256 -6.12 8.00 18.41
N ILE A 257 -6.60 6.85 18.89
CA ILE A 257 -7.89 6.28 18.50
C ILE A 257 -8.54 5.52 19.68
N PRO A 258 -9.81 5.75 20.02
CA PRO A 258 -10.53 4.86 20.91
C PRO A 258 -10.85 3.55 20.19
N VAL A 259 -10.37 2.42 20.72
CA VAL A 259 -10.68 1.09 20.20
C VAL A 259 -11.96 0.60 20.89
N PRO A 260 -13.03 0.27 20.13
CA PRO A 260 -14.37 -0.02 20.66
C PRO A 260 -14.50 -1.45 21.21
N PHE A 261 -13.49 -1.91 21.94
CA PHE A 261 -13.40 -3.25 22.50
C PHE A 261 -12.70 -3.19 23.87
N GLU A 262 -13.15 -4.01 24.82
CA GLU A 262 -12.55 -4.09 26.16
C GLU A 262 -11.16 -4.73 26.09
N LEU A 263 -10.15 -4.01 26.56
CA LEU A 263 -8.79 -4.52 26.73
C LEU A 263 -8.70 -5.42 27.97
N TYR A 264 -7.99 -6.53 27.85
CA TYR A 264 -7.64 -7.41 28.96
C TYR A 264 -6.23 -8.00 28.78
N PHE A 265 -5.64 -8.46 29.87
CA PHE A 265 -4.33 -9.12 29.86
C PHE A 265 -4.48 -10.62 30.07
N ALA A 266 -3.87 -11.41 29.20
CA ALA A 266 -3.91 -12.87 29.26
C ALA A 266 -2.64 -13.47 28.65
N GLU A 267 -2.50 -14.79 28.77
CA GLU A 267 -1.35 -15.59 28.32
C GLU A 267 -0.01 -15.18 28.94
N TYR A 268 0.94 -16.11 29.05
CA TYR A 268 2.28 -15.76 29.53
C TYR A 268 3.20 -15.45 28.36
N SER A 269 3.82 -14.26 28.38
CA SER A 269 4.86 -13.91 27.42
C SER A 269 6.24 -13.99 28.05
N ASP A 270 7.11 -14.86 27.51
CA ASP A 270 8.53 -14.93 27.89
C ASP A 270 9.26 -13.59 27.64
N LEU A 271 8.78 -12.82 26.67
CA LEU A 271 9.34 -11.52 26.32
C LEU A 271 9.12 -10.48 27.40
N TRP A 272 7.93 -10.50 28.01
CA TRP A 272 7.49 -9.49 28.95
C TRP A 272 7.47 -9.98 30.39
N GLY A 273 7.53 -11.29 30.64
CA GLY A 273 7.47 -11.88 31.97
C GLY A 273 6.08 -11.79 32.62
N GLY A 274 5.00 -11.75 31.83
CA GLY A 274 3.63 -11.62 32.33
C GLY A 274 2.56 -11.65 31.24
N GLY A 275 1.33 -11.29 31.61
CA GLY A 275 0.17 -11.10 30.73
C GLY A 275 0.40 -10.12 29.59
N VAL A 276 -0.10 -10.43 28.39
CA VAL A 276 -0.09 -9.53 27.22
C VAL A 276 -1.49 -9.10 26.83
N ALA A 277 -1.58 -7.95 26.16
CA ALA A 277 -2.83 -7.28 25.84
C ALA A 277 -3.59 -7.96 24.69
N PHE A 278 -4.89 -8.16 24.89
CA PHE A 278 -5.87 -8.58 23.89
C PHE A 278 -7.14 -7.75 24.05
N VAL A 279 -7.98 -7.73 23.01
CA VAL A 279 -9.32 -7.12 23.11
C VAL A 279 -10.43 -8.16 23.01
N LYS A 280 -11.45 -8.03 23.86
CA LYS A 280 -12.63 -8.91 23.89
C LYS A 280 -13.55 -8.62 22.70
N ARG A 281 -14.24 -9.65 22.20
CA ARG A 281 -15.13 -9.53 21.03
C ARG A 281 -16.37 -8.66 21.26
N SER A 282 -16.80 -8.54 22.52
CA SER A 282 -17.99 -7.76 22.86
C SER A 282 -17.69 -6.27 22.72
N ARG A 283 -18.28 -5.61 21.71
CA ARG A 283 -18.28 -4.15 21.52
C ARG A 283 -19.09 -3.41 22.60
N LYS A 284 -19.14 -3.91 23.84
CA LYS A 284 -19.64 -3.11 24.96
C LYS A 284 -18.91 -1.77 24.93
N SER A 285 -19.57 -0.72 25.41
CA SER A 285 -19.23 0.71 25.39
C SER A 285 -17.84 1.06 25.98
N ALA A 286 -16.81 0.39 25.52
CA ALA A 286 -15.45 0.40 26.01
C ALA A 286 -14.63 1.29 25.09
N ASN A 287 -13.86 2.18 25.70
CA ASN A 287 -12.97 3.09 25.03
C ASN A 287 -11.55 2.72 25.40
N THR A 288 -11.05 1.61 24.83
CA THR A 288 -9.65 1.23 25.01
C THR A 288 -8.77 2.27 24.33
N LEU A 289 -7.78 2.79 25.05
CA LEU A 289 -6.85 3.76 24.48
C LEU A 289 -5.97 3.08 23.43
N GLY A 290 -5.96 3.66 22.23
CA GLY A 290 -5.30 3.13 21.07
C GLY A 290 -4.45 4.17 20.35
N ARG A 291 -3.51 3.69 19.55
CA ARG A 291 -2.76 4.51 18.59
C ARG A 291 -2.76 3.79 17.27
N MET A 292 -3.18 4.49 16.22
CA MET A 292 -3.14 3.97 14.86
C MET A 292 -1.97 4.53 14.08
N TYR A 293 -1.43 3.72 13.17
CA TYR A 293 -0.31 4.06 12.30
C TYR A 293 -0.71 3.86 10.84
N LEU A 294 -0.48 4.87 10.00
CA LEU A 294 -0.75 4.81 8.57
C LEU A 294 0.44 4.14 7.88
N ILE A 295 0.25 2.88 7.51
CA ILE A 295 1.28 2.01 6.94
C ILE A 295 0.77 1.36 5.66
N THR A 296 1.68 0.75 4.90
CA THR A 296 1.31 -0.04 3.73
C THR A 296 0.66 -1.36 4.13
N GLU A 297 -0.19 -1.93 3.28
CA GLU A 297 -0.75 -3.28 3.46
C GLU A 297 0.37 -4.34 3.63
N ASP A 298 1.47 -4.21 2.90
CA ASP A 298 2.64 -5.08 3.02
C ASP A 298 3.33 -4.94 4.38
N GLN A 299 3.46 -3.72 4.89
CA GLN A 299 3.99 -3.48 6.24
C GLN A 299 3.06 -4.08 7.29
N PHE A 300 1.74 -3.95 7.15
CA PHE A 300 0.78 -4.57 8.06
C PHE A 300 0.88 -6.11 8.04
N ASN A 301 0.99 -6.72 6.86
CA ASN A 301 1.23 -8.15 6.71
C ASN A 301 2.51 -8.58 7.45
N ASP A 302 3.60 -7.81 7.28
CA ASP A 302 4.88 -8.08 7.94
C ASP A 302 4.80 -7.91 9.46
N VAL A 303 3.99 -6.96 9.97
CA VAL A 303 3.71 -6.81 11.41
C VAL A 303 2.99 -8.04 11.94
N VAL A 304 1.94 -8.52 11.26
CA VAL A 304 1.17 -9.71 11.65
C VAL A 304 2.04 -10.98 11.64
N LEU A 305 2.93 -11.13 10.64
CA LEU A 305 3.90 -12.22 10.61
C LEU A 305 4.83 -12.18 11.82
N GLN A 306 5.41 -11.01 12.12
CA GLN A 306 6.34 -10.84 13.23
C GLN A 306 5.69 -11.09 14.60
N GLU A 307 4.46 -10.60 14.80
CA GLU A 307 3.70 -10.84 16.04
C GLU A 307 3.52 -12.34 16.29
N ASN A 308 3.37 -13.09 15.20
CA ASN A 308 3.16 -14.53 15.21
C ASN A 308 4.42 -15.37 15.05
N SER A 309 5.60 -14.74 15.24
CA SER A 309 6.91 -15.40 15.11
C SER A 309 7.12 -16.13 13.78
N ARG A 310 6.49 -15.65 12.71
CA ARG A 310 6.67 -16.15 11.34
C ARG A 310 7.75 -15.34 10.62
N LEU A 311 8.34 -15.95 9.58
CA LEU A 311 9.38 -15.34 8.78
C LEU A 311 8.82 -14.24 7.88
N VAL A 312 9.48 -13.08 7.87
CA VAL A 312 9.17 -11.96 6.95
C VAL A 312 9.95 -12.19 5.65
N ASN A 313 9.38 -12.98 4.74
CA ASN A 313 10.00 -13.35 3.45
C ASN A 313 9.13 -12.99 2.24
N GLY A 314 8.10 -12.17 2.45
CA GLY A 314 7.12 -11.82 1.42
C GLY A 314 5.93 -12.78 1.32
N GLN A 315 5.83 -13.78 2.21
CA GLN A 315 4.62 -14.56 2.36
C GLN A 315 3.43 -13.65 2.72
N ARG A 316 2.33 -13.81 1.98
CA ARG A 316 1.07 -13.14 2.25
C ARG A 316 0.22 -14.00 3.19
N VAL A 317 -0.12 -13.49 4.37
CA VAL A 317 -1.07 -14.11 5.31
C VAL A 317 -2.40 -13.36 5.33
N LEU A 318 -2.39 -12.06 5.01
CA LEU A 318 -3.59 -11.26 4.95
C LEU A 318 -4.38 -11.52 3.66
N PRO A 319 -5.73 -11.57 3.74
CA PRO A 319 -6.58 -11.53 2.56
C PRO A 319 -6.35 -10.25 1.74
N PRO A 320 -6.88 -10.18 0.50
CA PRO A 320 -7.00 -8.93 -0.24
C PRO A 320 -7.74 -7.87 0.58
N LEU A 321 -7.26 -6.62 0.55
CA LEU A 321 -7.86 -5.51 1.30
C LEU A 321 -9.36 -5.36 1.03
N GLU A 322 -9.79 -5.59 -0.21
CA GLU A 322 -11.18 -5.52 -0.64
C GLU A 322 -12.08 -6.50 0.16
N GLN A 323 -11.57 -7.70 0.46
CA GLN A 323 -12.28 -8.67 1.29
C GLN A 323 -12.28 -8.27 2.76
N MET A 324 -11.19 -7.66 3.23
CA MET A 324 -11.05 -7.22 4.62
C MET A 324 -11.97 -6.05 4.96
N VAL A 325 -12.26 -5.15 4.00
CA VAL A 325 -13.15 -4.00 4.23
C VAL A 325 -14.63 -4.37 4.21
N GLU A 326 -15.00 -5.45 3.52
CA GLU A 326 -16.39 -5.94 3.44
C GLU A 326 -16.84 -6.64 4.73
N GLN A 327 -15.89 -7.17 5.50
CA GLN A 327 -16.15 -7.97 6.69
C GLN A 327 -15.76 -7.21 7.97
N SER A 328 -16.56 -7.35 9.02
CA SER A 328 -16.25 -6.73 10.32
C SER A 328 -15.10 -7.41 11.06
N GLU A 329 -14.87 -8.70 10.77
CA GLU A 329 -13.77 -9.49 11.32
C GLU A 329 -13.33 -10.56 10.32
N PHE A 330 -12.07 -11.00 10.43
CA PHE A 330 -11.51 -12.07 9.60
C PHE A 330 -10.58 -12.97 10.43
N LEU A 331 -10.70 -14.28 10.27
CA LEU A 331 -9.84 -15.25 10.96
C LEU A 331 -8.72 -15.74 10.03
N LEU A 332 -7.47 -15.52 10.45
CA LEU A 332 -6.29 -15.94 9.73
C LEU A 332 -6.04 -17.46 9.94
N PRO A 333 -5.99 -18.25 8.86
CA PRO A 333 -5.70 -19.67 8.96
C PRO A 333 -4.35 -19.93 9.64
N ASP A 334 -4.30 -20.96 10.48
CA ASP A 334 -3.08 -21.45 11.15
C ASP A 334 -2.41 -20.43 12.10
N ILE A 335 -3.08 -19.34 12.46
CA ILE A 335 -2.60 -18.36 13.42
C ILE A 335 -3.52 -18.40 14.65
N LYS A 336 -2.97 -18.90 15.78
CA LYS A 336 -3.73 -19.05 17.04
C LYS A 336 -3.75 -17.76 17.86
N MET A 337 -2.58 -17.23 18.22
CA MET A 337 -2.49 -15.93 18.90
C MET A 337 -2.55 -14.82 17.87
N TYR A 338 -3.21 -13.69 18.15
CA TYR A 338 -3.28 -12.55 17.22
C TYR A 338 -3.73 -12.90 15.78
N GLY A 339 -4.51 -13.98 15.61
CA GLY A 339 -4.95 -14.45 14.30
C GLY A 339 -6.32 -13.94 13.88
N ARG A 340 -7.00 -13.14 14.70
CA ARG A 340 -8.27 -12.51 14.32
C ARG A 340 -8.06 -11.04 13.99
N LEU A 341 -8.34 -10.65 12.75
CA LEU A 341 -8.38 -9.25 12.32
C LEU A 341 -9.76 -8.66 12.63
N LEU A 342 -9.79 -7.41 13.07
CA LEU A 342 -11.03 -6.66 13.34
C LEU A 342 -11.01 -5.35 12.56
N SER A 343 -12.11 -5.06 11.88
CA SER A 343 -12.33 -3.77 11.20
C SER A 343 -12.94 -2.76 12.17
N LEU A 344 -12.31 -1.59 12.26
CA LEU A 344 -12.72 -0.48 13.14
C LEU A 344 -13.38 0.67 12.38
N GLY A 345 -13.61 0.51 11.07
CA GLY A 345 -14.16 1.54 10.19
C GLY A 345 -13.09 2.19 9.30
N ASN A 346 -13.28 3.46 8.99
CA ASN A 346 -12.39 4.21 8.09
C ASN A 346 -12.01 5.56 8.72
N GLN A 347 -10.78 6.02 8.49
CA GLN A 347 -10.30 7.34 8.85
C GLN A 347 -9.46 7.91 7.71
N ASP A 348 -9.72 9.15 7.33
CA ASP A 348 -8.99 9.87 6.27
C ASP A 348 -8.92 9.11 4.93
N GLY A 349 -9.99 8.36 4.60
CA GLY A 349 -10.07 7.56 3.38
C GLY A 349 -9.38 6.19 3.45
N TYR A 350 -8.81 5.80 4.60
CA TYR A 350 -8.15 4.51 4.79
C TYR A 350 -8.87 3.63 5.82
N PRO A 351 -8.98 2.31 5.57
CA PRO A 351 -9.59 1.39 6.51
C PRO A 351 -8.70 1.16 7.72
N ILE A 352 -9.34 0.99 8.87
CA ILE A 352 -8.69 0.81 10.16
C ILE A 352 -8.82 -0.64 10.58
N PHE A 353 -7.69 -1.29 10.82
CA PHE A 353 -7.63 -2.67 11.27
C PHE A 353 -6.84 -2.79 12.57
N THR A 354 -7.27 -3.73 13.39
CA THR A 354 -6.50 -4.25 14.52
C THR A 354 -6.52 -5.77 14.46
N PHE A 355 -5.78 -6.42 15.35
CA PHE A 355 -5.80 -7.88 15.49
C PHE A 355 -5.82 -8.29 16.96
N THR A 356 -6.45 -9.41 17.27
CA THR A 356 -6.60 -9.98 18.62
C THR A 356 -6.54 -11.52 18.55
N ASN A 357 -6.64 -12.17 19.70
CA ASN A 357 -6.60 -13.62 19.78
C ASN A 357 -7.68 -14.29 18.92
N SER A 358 -7.35 -15.46 18.35
CA SER A 358 -8.31 -16.23 17.55
C SER A 358 -9.38 -16.91 18.40
N SER A 359 -9.10 -17.17 19.68
CA SER A 359 -10.04 -17.72 20.67
C SER A 359 -10.54 -16.64 21.63
N ASP A 360 -11.76 -16.81 22.14
CA ASP A 360 -12.34 -15.92 23.14
C ASP A 360 -12.05 -16.41 24.59
N ASP A 361 -11.44 -17.60 24.76
CA ASP A 361 -11.28 -18.30 26.04
C ASP A 361 -9.84 -18.25 26.57
N LEU A 362 -9.27 -17.05 26.76
CA LEU A 362 -7.97 -16.92 27.42
C LEU A 362 -8.14 -16.61 28.91
N GLU A 363 -7.40 -17.32 29.75
CA GLU A 363 -7.36 -17.03 31.19
C GLU A 363 -6.63 -15.71 31.45
N THR A 364 -7.29 -14.81 32.17
CA THR A 364 -6.73 -13.52 32.58
C THR A 364 -5.45 -13.73 33.40
N ARG A 365 -4.42 -12.93 33.08
CA ARG A 365 -3.13 -12.93 33.77
C ARG A 365 -2.61 -11.52 33.95
N ALA A 366 -2.06 -11.24 35.13
CA ALA A 366 -1.47 -9.94 35.40
C ALA A 366 -0.27 -9.64 34.48
N PRO A 367 -0.20 -8.43 33.89
CA PRO A 367 0.97 -7.99 33.14
C PRO A 367 2.15 -7.73 34.07
N SER A 368 3.37 -7.72 33.52
CA SER A 368 4.55 -7.32 34.27
C SER A 368 4.69 -5.80 34.35
N GLU A 369 5.47 -5.31 35.32
CA GLU A 369 5.85 -3.90 35.42
C GLU A 369 6.46 -3.36 34.11
N ALA A 370 7.37 -4.10 33.49
CA ALA A 370 8.03 -3.68 32.26
C ALA A 370 7.02 -3.51 31.11
N TYR A 371 6.01 -4.38 31.03
CA TYR A 371 4.95 -4.27 30.03
C TYR A 371 3.99 -3.11 30.31
N VAL A 372 3.61 -2.89 31.57
CA VAL A 372 2.74 -1.75 31.89
C VAL A 372 3.47 -0.43 31.62
N LYS A 373 4.77 -0.34 31.91
CA LYS A 373 5.60 0.83 31.59
C LYS A 373 5.69 1.13 30.09
N ILE A 374 5.73 0.12 29.21
CA ILE A 374 5.73 0.36 27.75
C ILE A 374 4.37 0.90 27.28
N ILE A 375 3.27 0.41 27.86
CA ILE A 375 1.93 0.90 27.58
C ILE A 375 1.78 2.34 28.08
N ILE A 376 2.18 2.64 29.32
CA ILE A 376 2.17 4.00 29.89
C ILE A 376 2.93 4.97 28.97
N ARG A 377 4.12 4.58 28.52
CA ARG A 377 4.93 5.40 27.60
C ARG A 377 4.15 5.69 26.32
N GLY A 378 3.55 4.67 25.72
CA GLY A 378 2.73 4.83 24.53
C GLY A 378 1.49 5.71 24.74
N ILE A 379 0.83 5.62 25.90
CA ILE A 379 -0.29 6.49 26.26
C ILE A 379 0.19 7.94 26.37
N LYS A 380 1.30 8.22 27.07
CA LYS A 380 1.86 9.57 27.18
C LYS A 380 2.27 10.15 25.81
N GLU A 381 2.80 9.33 24.92
CA GLU A 381 3.15 9.73 23.54
C GLU A 381 1.91 10.06 22.70
N SER A 382 0.80 9.32 22.87
CA SER A 382 -0.38 9.42 22.01
C SER A 382 -1.44 10.39 22.55
N TYR A 383 -1.47 10.55 23.87
CA TYR A 383 -2.45 11.35 24.62
C TYR A 383 -1.73 12.34 25.54
N PRO A 384 -1.01 13.34 24.99
CA PRO A 384 -0.14 14.23 25.76
C PRO A 384 -0.88 15.09 26.80
N THR A 385 -2.20 15.24 26.67
CA THR A 385 -3.04 16.00 27.59
C THR A 385 -3.55 15.18 28.78
N MET A 386 -3.41 13.85 28.77
CA MET A 386 -3.87 13.01 29.87
C MET A 386 -2.98 13.17 31.10
N THR A 387 -3.61 13.39 32.25
CA THR A 387 -2.95 13.51 33.54
C THR A 387 -2.52 12.14 34.09
N THR A 388 -1.59 12.14 35.03
CA THR A 388 -1.17 10.91 35.75
C THR A 388 -2.36 10.22 36.44
N GLY A 389 -3.32 11.01 36.96
CA GLY A 389 -4.52 10.46 37.59
C GLY A 389 -5.46 9.77 36.58
N GLU A 390 -5.64 10.34 35.39
CA GLU A 390 -6.46 9.74 34.33
C GLU A 390 -5.84 8.46 33.78
N ILE A 391 -4.52 8.45 33.57
CA ILE A 391 -3.79 7.23 33.15
C ILE A 391 -3.90 6.16 34.23
N GLY A 392 -3.71 6.51 35.50
CA GLY A 392 -3.82 5.58 36.62
C GLY A 392 -5.21 4.97 36.74
N LYS A 393 -6.26 5.80 36.64
CA LYS A 393 -7.66 5.34 36.64
C LYS A 393 -7.92 4.39 35.48
N TYR A 394 -7.52 4.77 34.26
CA TYR A 394 -7.68 3.92 33.08
C TYR A 394 -7.04 2.54 33.27
N LEU A 395 -5.80 2.48 33.76
CA LEU A 395 -5.08 1.21 33.94
C LEU A 395 -5.70 0.33 35.04
N LEU A 396 -6.13 0.92 36.16
CA LEU A 396 -6.73 0.17 37.27
C LEU A 396 -8.08 -0.46 36.92
N ASP A 397 -8.78 0.09 35.93
CA ASP A 397 -10.04 -0.44 35.42
C ASP A 397 -9.84 -1.62 34.43
N LEU A 398 -8.60 -1.93 34.02
CA LEU A 398 -8.31 -2.99 33.05
C LEU A 398 -8.33 -4.39 33.67
N ASP A 399 -8.97 -5.33 32.97
CA ASP A 399 -9.01 -6.75 33.36
C ASP A 399 -7.62 -7.39 33.28
N GLY A 400 -7.15 -7.94 34.40
CA GLY A 400 -5.78 -8.41 34.61
C GLY A 400 -4.89 -7.45 35.42
N ILE A 401 -5.23 -6.16 35.49
CA ILE A 401 -4.62 -5.22 36.45
C ILE A 401 -5.52 -5.07 37.67
N GLN A 402 -6.84 -4.98 37.45
CA GLN A 402 -7.85 -4.85 38.49
C GLN A 402 -7.67 -5.93 39.57
N ASN A 403 -7.57 -5.50 40.83
CA ASN A 403 -7.36 -6.35 42.01
C ASN A 403 -6.07 -7.19 42.02
N GLN A 404 -5.15 -7.00 41.06
CA GLN A 404 -3.87 -7.71 40.98
C GLN A 404 -2.67 -6.79 41.21
N ILE A 405 -2.78 -5.51 40.84
CA ILE A 405 -1.73 -4.50 40.98
C ILE A 405 -2.31 -3.31 41.75
N SER A 406 -1.57 -2.81 42.74
CA SER A 406 -2.03 -1.71 43.60
C SER A 406 -2.00 -0.36 42.89
N SER A 407 -2.82 0.58 43.38
CA SER A 407 -2.86 1.95 42.85
C SER A 407 -1.53 2.70 43.03
N GLU A 408 -0.83 2.38 44.12
CA GLU A 408 0.48 2.90 44.50
C GLU A 408 1.56 2.44 43.53
N GLU A 409 1.54 1.17 43.12
CA GLU A 409 2.45 0.63 42.11
C GLU A 409 2.22 1.28 40.74
N ILE A 410 0.96 1.37 40.29
CA ILE A 410 0.62 2.02 39.02
C ILE A 410 1.07 3.48 39.03
N LYS A 411 0.80 4.22 40.10
CA LYS A 411 1.22 5.62 40.23
C LYS A 411 2.75 5.75 40.16
N ARG A 412 3.48 4.92 40.91
CA ARG A 412 4.96 4.88 40.87
C ARG A 412 5.46 4.62 39.45
N TRP A 413 4.90 3.64 38.75
CA TRP A 413 5.32 3.33 37.38
C TRP A 413 5.03 4.47 36.40
N ILE A 414 3.92 5.20 36.57
CA ILE A 414 3.62 6.38 35.73
C ILE A 414 4.62 7.52 35.99
N GLU A 415 5.05 7.72 37.24
CA GLU A 415 6.03 8.75 37.61
C GLU A 415 7.45 8.41 37.11
N GLU A 416 7.80 7.13 37.07
CA GLU A 416 9.11 6.65 36.57
C GLU A 416 9.24 6.74 35.05
N VAL A 417 8.14 6.61 34.31
CA VAL A 417 8.11 6.78 32.85
C VAL A 417 8.07 8.27 32.53
N ARG A 418 9.24 8.89 32.33
CA ARG A 418 9.36 10.31 31.93
C ARG A 418 9.08 10.54 30.46
#